data_AF-A0A7C3KXD1-F1
#
_entry.id   AF-A0A7C3KXD1-F1
#
_cell.length_a   1.000
_cell.length_b   1.000
_cell.length_c   1.000
_cell.angle_alpha   90.00
_cell.angle_beta   90.00
_cell.angle_gamma   90.00
#
_symmetry.space_group_name_H-M   'P 1'
#
loop_
_entity.id
_entity.type
_entity.pdbx_description
1 polymer ?
#
loop_
_entity_poly.entity_id
_entity_poly.type
_entity_poly.pdbx_seq_one_letter_code
_entity_poly.pdbx_strand_id
1 'polypeptide(L)'
;QDFAIVNNQIVPVGPRIPPLPHEAGWKDTVHATPNQITRVITRFEGGFTGTYPYHCHILEHEDNEMMRQFTVVCPADYDDGSGLGVPDGGITIDDLLYYLDVYAQGAIAADLDDGSGTGLPDGGVTIDDLLYYLVRYAGGC
;
A
#
# COMPACT_ATOMS: atom_id res chain seq x y z
N GLN A 1 13.41 -12.79 12.66
CA GLN A 1 14.65 -13.21 11.95
C GLN A 1 15.76 -12.30 12.41
N ASP A 2 16.96 -12.80 12.68
CA ASP A 2 18.05 -11.92 13.13
C ASP A 2 18.55 -11.01 11.98
N PHE A 3 19.20 -9.91 12.34
CA PHE A 3 19.90 -9.06 11.38
C PHE A 3 21.30 -8.70 11.86
N ALA A 4 22.18 -8.38 10.91
CA ALA A 4 23.49 -7.81 11.15
C ALA A 4 23.59 -6.44 10.48
N ILE A 5 24.45 -5.57 11.01
CA ILE A 5 24.78 -4.29 10.37
C ILE A 5 26.07 -4.51 9.57
N VAL A 6 25.97 -4.46 8.24
CA VAL A 6 27.11 -4.60 7.31
C VAL A 6 27.17 -3.33 6.48
N ASN A 7 28.30 -2.63 6.50
CA ASN A 7 28.48 -1.36 5.77
C ASN A 7 27.34 -0.34 6.04
N ASN A 8 26.93 -0.21 7.30
CA ASN A 8 25.84 0.67 7.73
C ASN A 8 24.45 0.32 7.16
N GLN A 9 24.25 -0.92 6.70
CA GLN A 9 22.96 -1.45 6.24
C GLN A 9 22.49 -2.60 7.13
N ILE A 10 21.19 -2.64 7.38
CA ILE A 10 20.51 -3.76 8.06
C ILE A 10 20.39 -4.91 7.06
N VAL A 11 21.10 -6.01 7.30
CA VAL A 11 21.11 -7.20 6.46
C VAL A 11 20.48 -8.36 7.23
N PRO A 12 19.39 -8.97 6.73
CA PRO A 12 18.80 -10.16 7.36
C PRO A 12 19.80 -11.33 7.35
N VAL A 13 19.95 -12.00 8.49
CA VAL A 13 20.82 -13.18 8.63
C VAL A 13 20.06 -14.35 9.25
N GLY A 14 20.52 -15.56 8.97
CA GLY A 14 19.90 -16.78 9.49
C GLY A 14 18.51 -17.09 8.93
N PRO A 15 17.88 -18.18 9.41
CA PRO A 15 16.58 -18.63 8.93
C PRO A 15 15.45 -17.69 9.35
N ARG A 16 14.39 -17.63 8.54
CA ARG A 16 13.14 -16.96 8.94
C ARG A 16 12.47 -17.79 10.03
N ILE A 17 12.14 -17.14 11.13
CA ILE A 17 11.43 -17.75 12.25
C ILE A 17 9.93 -17.52 12.03
N PRO A 18 9.09 -18.56 11.97
CA PRO A 18 7.65 -18.38 11.84
C PRO A 18 7.05 -17.72 13.09
N PRO A 19 5.90 -17.05 12.98
CA PRO A 19 5.21 -16.49 14.15
C PRO A 19 4.79 -17.61 15.11
N LEU A 20 4.65 -17.27 16.40
CA LEU A 20 4.11 -18.19 17.39
C LEU A 20 2.65 -18.56 17.03
N PRO A 21 2.12 -19.71 17.50
CA PRO A 21 0.74 -20.11 17.17
C PRO A 21 -0.34 -19.06 17.47
N HIS A 22 -0.18 -18.27 18.54
CA HIS A 22 -1.10 -17.19 18.90
C HIS A 22 -0.83 -15.87 18.16
N GLU A 23 0.25 -15.79 17.39
CA GLU A 23 0.60 -14.66 16.52
C GLU A 23 0.32 -14.94 15.04
N ALA A 24 -0.10 -16.16 14.69
CA ALA A 24 -0.30 -16.61 13.31
C ALA A 24 -1.64 -16.15 12.68
N GLY A 25 -2.34 -15.21 13.30
CA GLY A 25 -3.61 -14.64 12.83
C GLY A 25 -3.50 -13.15 12.50
N TRP A 26 -4.65 -12.50 12.26
CA TRP A 26 -4.71 -11.05 12.06
C TRP A 26 -4.34 -10.30 13.34
N LYS A 27 -3.44 -9.32 13.20
CA LYS A 27 -2.96 -8.47 14.30
C LYS A 27 -2.78 -7.04 13.82
N ASP A 28 -2.98 -6.09 14.72
CA ASP A 28 -2.65 -4.67 14.55
C ASP A 28 -1.31 -4.31 15.24
N THR A 29 -0.95 -5.06 16.29
CA THR A 29 0.24 -4.83 17.11
C THR A 29 1.08 -6.09 17.16
N VAL A 30 2.38 -5.97 16.86
CA VAL A 30 3.34 -7.09 16.85
C VAL A 30 4.59 -6.74 17.67
N HIS A 31 5.26 -7.75 18.20
CA HIS A 31 6.51 -7.55 18.90
C HIS A 31 7.67 -7.26 17.92
N ALA A 32 8.46 -6.25 18.25
CA ALA A 32 9.72 -5.91 17.60
C ALA A 32 10.89 -6.25 18.54
N THR A 33 11.27 -7.53 18.58
CA THR A 33 12.33 -8.04 19.47
C THR A 33 13.70 -7.43 19.11
N PRO A 34 14.55 -7.09 20.11
CA PRO A 34 15.89 -6.56 19.85
C PRO A 34 16.71 -7.43 18.90
N ASN A 35 17.46 -6.80 18.00
CA ASN A 35 18.31 -7.46 17.00
C ASN A 35 17.57 -8.38 16.00
N GLN A 36 16.25 -8.22 15.87
CA GLN A 36 15.44 -8.99 14.94
C GLN A 36 14.63 -8.11 13.98
N ILE A 37 14.41 -8.64 12.79
CA ILE A 37 13.44 -8.16 11.80
C ILE A 37 12.16 -8.98 11.95
N THR A 38 11.06 -8.28 12.22
CA THR A 38 9.69 -8.76 12.10
C THR A 38 9.14 -8.33 10.74
N ARG A 39 8.52 -9.25 9.99
CA ARG A 39 7.85 -8.93 8.72
C ARG A 39 6.36 -9.06 8.89
N VAL A 40 5.64 -8.03 8.48
CA VAL A 40 4.19 -7.97 8.47
C VAL A 40 3.71 -7.85 7.04
N ILE A 41 2.53 -8.41 6.78
CA ILE A 41 1.78 -8.23 5.54
C ILE A 41 0.38 -7.79 5.93
N THR A 42 -0.13 -6.79 5.23
CA THR A 42 -1.47 -6.25 5.46
C THR A 42 -2.10 -5.91 4.11
N ARG A 43 -3.41 -5.70 4.11
CA ARG A 43 -4.17 -5.21 2.97
C ARG A 43 -5.00 -4.01 3.40
N PHE A 44 -4.98 -2.95 2.61
CA PHE A 44 -5.81 -1.78 2.80
C PHE A 44 -6.98 -1.85 1.82
N GLU A 45 -8.04 -2.57 2.20
CA GLU A 45 -9.21 -2.85 1.36
C GLU A 45 -10.46 -2.17 1.93
N GLY A 46 -11.36 -1.63 1.10
CA GLY A 46 -12.68 -1.14 1.53
C GLY A 46 -12.72 0.33 1.94
N GLY A 47 -12.12 1.22 1.15
CA GLY A 47 -12.28 2.66 1.33
C GLY A 47 -11.47 3.30 2.45
N PHE A 48 -10.44 2.63 2.98
CA PHE A 48 -9.59 3.18 4.03
C PHE A 48 -8.49 4.09 3.49
N THR A 49 -8.85 5.07 2.65
CA THR A 49 -7.91 6.11 2.22
C THR A 49 -7.69 7.10 3.36
N GLY A 50 -6.46 7.60 3.47
CA GLY A 50 -6.10 8.58 4.48
C GLY A 50 -4.71 8.41 5.03
N THR A 51 -4.36 9.31 5.96
CA THR A 51 -3.08 9.28 6.66
C THR A 51 -3.25 8.62 8.02
N TYR A 52 -2.49 7.56 8.26
CA TYR A 52 -2.57 6.72 9.45
C TYR A 52 -1.24 6.72 10.21
N PRO A 53 -1.27 6.65 11.55
CA PRO A 53 -0.07 6.48 12.34
C PRO A 53 0.40 5.02 12.32
N TYR A 54 1.71 4.83 12.44
CA TYR A 54 2.31 3.60 12.91
C TYR A 54 3.42 3.97 13.90
N HIS A 55 3.44 3.31 15.05
CA HIS A 55 4.31 3.72 16.15
C HIS A 55 4.63 2.58 17.10
N CYS A 56 5.60 2.82 17.98
CA CYS A 56 5.81 1.96 19.13
C CYS A 56 4.65 2.13 20.11
N HIS A 57 4.02 1.03 20.53
CA HIS A 57 2.92 1.07 21.49
C HIS A 57 3.41 1.08 22.98
N ILE A 58 4.67 1.46 23.21
CA ILE A 58 5.21 1.82 24.52
C ILE A 58 5.04 3.33 24.64
N LEU A 59 4.19 3.79 25.56
CA LEU A 59 3.75 5.19 25.65
C LEU A 59 4.94 6.14 25.77
N GLU A 60 5.91 5.81 26.60
CA GLU A 60 7.12 6.63 26.76
C GLU A 60 7.91 6.74 25.46
N HIS A 61 7.89 5.72 24.59
CA HIS A 61 8.56 5.79 23.30
C HIS A 61 7.74 6.57 22.28
N GLU A 62 6.41 6.37 22.25
CA GLU A 62 5.48 7.11 21.41
C GLU A 62 5.59 8.63 21.65
N ASP A 63 5.49 9.04 22.92
CA ASP A 63 5.58 10.44 23.35
C ASP A 63 6.96 11.05 23.08
N ASN A 64 8.00 10.22 22.99
CA ASN A 64 9.37 10.63 22.66
C ASN A 64 9.73 10.30 21.21
N GLU A 65 8.82 10.64 20.29
CA GLU A 65 9.02 10.69 18.83
C GLU A 65 9.17 9.34 18.09
N MET A 66 8.81 8.20 18.70
CA MET A 66 8.70 6.91 17.98
C MET A 66 7.36 6.72 17.26
N MET A 67 6.86 7.78 16.63
CA MET A 67 5.66 7.78 15.78
C MET A 67 5.98 8.26 14.37
N ARG A 68 5.38 7.60 13.39
CA ARG A 68 5.47 7.98 11.97
C ARG A 68 4.10 7.81 11.32
N GLN A 69 3.94 8.42 10.14
CA GLN A 69 2.72 8.35 9.36
C GLN A 69 2.97 7.61 8.04
N PHE A 70 1.93 6.95 7.54
CA PHE A 70 1.84 6.49 6.16
C PHE A 70 0.50 6.91 5.57
N THR A 71 0.42 7.03 4.25
CA THR A 71 -0.81 7.39 3.55
C THR A 71 -1.25 6.22 2.70
N VAL A 72 -2.51 5.81 2.88
CA VAL A 72 -3.20 4.90 1.96
C VAL A 72 -3.85 5.75 0.89
N VAL A 73 -3.42 5.54 -0.35
CA VAL A 73 -3.94 6.23 -1.54
C VAL A 73 -4.93 5.35 -2.27
N CYS A 74 -5.86 5.98 -2.98
CA CYS A 74 -6.79 5.25 -3.82
C CYS A 74 -6.14 4.91 -5.16
N PRO A 75 -6.26 3.68 -5.66
CA PRO A 75 -5.83 3.36 -7.02
C PRO A 75 -6.74 3.97 -8.10
N ALA A 76 -7.87 4.60 -7.73
CA ALA A 76 -8.78 5.25 -8.68
C ALA A 76 -8.73 6.79 -8.67
N ASP A 77 -7.91 7.40 -7.80
CA ASP A 77 -7.67 8.84 -7.69
C ASP A 77 -6.46 9.20 -8.58
N TYR A 78 -6.74 9.72 -9.77
CA TYR A 78 -5.79 9.96 -10.84
C TYR A 78 -5.57 11.43 -11.14
N ASP A 79 -6.58 12.29 -10.97
CA ASP A 79 -6.52 13.68 -11.43
C ASP A 79 -7.43 14.61 -10.62
N ASP A 80 -6.88 15.77 -10.26
CA ASP A 80 -7.50 16.86 -9.51
C ASP A 80 -8.34 17.81 -10.39
N GLY A 81 -8.66 17.40 -11.62
CA GLY A 81 -9.31 18.22 -12.64
C GLY A 81 -8.36 19.13 -13.41
N SER A 82 -7.05 19.06 -13.18
CA SER A 82 -6.05 19.79 -13.98
C SER A 82 -5.74 19.12 -15.31
N GLY A 83 -6.05 17.84 -15.48
CA GLY A 83 -5.65 17.02 -16.62
C GLY A 83 -4.15 16.72 -16.66
N LEU A 84 -3.46 16.83 -15.52
CA LEU A 84 -2.01 16.58 -15.40
C LEU A 84 -1.69 15.25 -14.70
N GLY A 85 -2.71 14.51 -14.26
CA GLY A 85 -2.54 13.24 -13.55
C GLY A 85 -2.08 13.42 -12.12
N VAL A 86 -2.63 14.43 -11.43
CA VAL A 86 -2.28 14.77 -10.06
C VAL A 86 -3.42 14.35 -9.13
N PRO A 87 -3.24 13.35 -8.25
CA PRO A 87 -4.27 12.93 -7.29
C PRO A 87 -4.55 13.98 -6.21
N ASP A 88 -5.80 14.10 -5.76
CA ASP A 88 -6.22 15.05 -4.71
C ASP A 88 -6.94 14.42 -3.49
N GLY A 89 -7.13 13.11 -3.50
CA GLY A 89 -7.84 12.35 -2.47
C GLY A 89 -9.35 12.24 -2.72
N GLY A 90 -9.87 12.84 -3.79
CA GLY A 90 -11.22 12.64 -4.29
C GLY A 90 -11.30 11.51 -5.32
N ILE A 91 -12.51 10.98 -5.52
CA ILE A 91 -12.84 10.25 -6.74
C ILE A 91 -14.00 10.95 -7.39
N THR A 92 -13.76 11.49 -8.57
CA THR A 92 -14.65 12.32 -9.35
C THR A 92 -14.60 11.95 -10.82
N ILE A 93 -15.46 12.55 -11.63
CA ILE A 93 -15.47 12.28 -13.07
C ILE A 93 -14.14 12.61 -13.75
N ASP A 94 -13.37 13.56 -13.20
CA ASP A 94 -12.10 13.98 -13.77
C ASP A 94 -11.06 12.85 -13.71
N ASP A 95 -11.05 12.06 -12.63
CA ASP A 95 -10.25 10.84 -12.50
C ASP A 95 -10.56 9.81 -13.58
N LEU A 96 -11.86 9.55 -13.80
CA LEU A 96 -12.29 8.56 -14.79
C LEU A 96 -11.91 9.01 -16.21
N LEU A 97 -12.11 10.29 -16.51
CA LEU A 97 -11.76 10.83 -17.83
C LEU A 97 -10.26 10.77 -18.07
N TYR A 98 -9.44 11.12 -17.07
CA TYR A 98 -7.99 11.02 -17.16
C TYR A 98 -7.53 9.56 -17.29
N TYR A 99 -8.07 8.65 -16.46
CA TYR A 99 -7.76 7.22 -16.53
C TYR A 99 -8.05 6.64 -17.92
N LEU A 100 -9.21 6.94 -18.49
CA LEU A 100 -9.59 6.44 -19.82
C LEU A 100 -8.63 6.95 -20.92
N ASP A 101 -8.09 8.16 -20.78
CA ASP A 101 -7.08 8.68 -21.71
C ASP A 101 -5.77 7.90 -21.61
N VAL A 102 -5.23 7.71 -20.40
CA VAL A 102 -3.97 6.95 -20.20
C VAL A 102 -4.14 5.47 -20.56
N TYR A 103 -5.32 4.90 -20.30
CA TYR A 103 -5.67 3.54 -20.71
C TYR A 103 -5.71 3.40 -22.22
N ALA A 104 -6.36 4.33 -22.94
CA ALA A 104 -6.43 4.32 -24.40
C ALA A 104 -5.05 4.47 -25.06
N GLN A 105 -4.11 5.13 -24.39
CA GLN A 105 -2.71 5.25 -24.80
C GLN A 105 -1.88 4.00 -24.52
N GLY A 106 -2.39 3.04 -23.74
CA GLY A 106 -1.63 1.90 -23.23
C GLY A 106 -0.48 2.32 -22.32
N ALA A 107 -0.65 3.43 -21.59
CA ALA A 107 0.38 3.97 -20.72
C ALA A 107 0.52 3.09 -19.47
N ILE A 108 1.75 2.84 -19.02
CA ILE A 108 2.04 2.02 -17.83
C ILE A 108 1.38 2.55 -16.54
N ALA A 109 0.96 3.82 -16.53
CA ALA A 109 0.18 4.37 -15.44
C ALA A 109 -1.15 3.62 -15.24
N ALA A 110 -1.74 3.12 -16.34
CA ALA A 110 -3.01 2.39 -16.34
C ALA A 110 -2.87 0.87 -16.11
N ASP A 111 -1.67 0.34 -15.88
CA ASP A 111 -1.42 -1.06 -15.50
C ASP A 111 -1.61 -1.19 -13.99
N LEU A 112 -2.81 -1.57 -13.59
CA LEU A 112 -3.28 -1.61 -12.21
C LEU A 112 -3.50 -3.03 -11.68
N ASP A 113 -3.84 -4.01 -12.52
CA ASP A 113 -4.19 -5.36 -12.07
C ASP A 113 -3.92 -6.45 -13.12
N ASP A 114 -3.33 -7.55 -12.64
CA ASP A 114 -2.98 -8.76 -13.39
C ASP A 114 -4.15 -9.74 -13.62
N GLY A 115 -5.40 -9.27 -13.42
CA GLY A 115 -6.61 -10.08 -13.43
C GLY A 115 -6.91 -10.83 -12.13
N SER A 116 -6.10 -10.64 -11.08
CA SER A 116 -6.37 -11.23 -9.76
C SER A 116 -7.40 -10.43 -8.94
N GLY A 117 -7.67 -9.19 -9.31
CA GLY A 117 -8.48 -8.24 -8.55
C GLY A 117 -7.79 -7.74 -7.27
N THR A 118 -6.46 -7.88 -7.16
CA THR A 118 -5.69 -7.50 -5.96
C THR A 118 -4.91 -6.20 -6.13
N GLY A 119 -4.93 -5.60 -7.32
CA GLY A 119 -4.22 -4.36 -7.64
C GLY A 119 -2.72 -4.60 -7.86
N LEU A 120 -2.35 -5.74 -8.45
CA LEU A 120 -0.97 -6.07 -8.77
C LEU A 120 -0.74 -5.90 -10.27
N PRO A 121 0.12 -4.97 -10.71
CA PRO A 121 0.44 -4.76 -12.12
C PRO A 121 1.21 -5.94 -12.76
N ASP A 122 1.00 -6.22 -14.04
CA ASP A 122 1.70 -7.29 -14.80
C ASP A 122 2.55 -6.81 -15.98
N GLY A 123 2.58 -5.50 -16.23
CA GLY A 123 3.30 -4.86 -17.33
C GLY A 123 2.44 -4.67 -18.59
N GLY A 124 1.20 -5.13 -18.60
CA GLY A 124 0.22 -4.94 -19.66
C GLY A 124 -0.85 -3.91 -19.29
N VAL A 125 -1.39 -3.21 -20.29
CA VAL A 125 -2.63 -2.43 -20.12
C VAL A 125 -3.72 -3.15 -20.89
N THR A 126 -4.63 -3.80 -20.17
CA THR A 126 -5.65 -4.72 -20.67
C THR A 126 -6.99 -4.48 -20.01
N ILE A 127 -8.01 -5.23 -20.43
CA ILE A 127 -9.36 -5.07 -19.88
C ILE A 127 -9.41 -5.32 -18.37
N ASP A 128 -8.49 -6.12 -17.82
CA ASP A 128 -8.44 -6.44 -16.40
C ASP A 128 -8.14 -5.18 -15.56
N ASP A 129 -7.27 -4.30 -16.04
CA ASP A 129 -6.97 -3.01 -15.41
C ASP A 129 -8.18 -2.07 -15.41
N LEU A 130 -8.88 -1.95 -16.55
CA LEU A 130 -10.07 -1.13 -16.65
C LEU A 130 -11.19 -1.64 -15.74
N LEU A 131 -11.38 -2.96 -15.65
CA LEU A 131 -12.36 -3.55 -14.76
C LEU A 131 -11.99 -3.31 -13.29
N TYR A 132 -10.72 -3.49 -12.93
CA TYR A 132 -10.23 -3.21 -11.59
C TYR A 132 -10.45 -1.73 -11.23
N TYR A 133 -10.05 -0.80 -12.11
CA TYR A 133 -10.25 0.63 -11.94
C TYR A 133 -11.73 0.96 -11.70
N LEU A 134 -12.64 0.49 -12.55
CA LEU A 134 -14.07 0.81 -12.46
C LEU A 134 -14.70 0.31 -11.15
N VAL A 135 -14.26 -0.85 -10.64
CA VAL A 135 -14.70 -1.36 -9.33
C VAL A 135 -14.26 -0.41 -8.21
N ARG A 136 -13.02 0.07 -8.26
CA ARG A 136 -12.47 1.00 -7.26
C ARG A 136 -13.11 2.38 -7.34
N TYR A 137 -13.31 2.88 -8.56
CA TYR A 137 -14.00 4.14 -8.84
C TYR A 137 -15.42 4.13 -8.28
N ALA A 138 -16.20 3.09 -8.58
CA ALA A 138 -17.59 2.97 -8.12
C ALA A 138 -17.69 2.76 -6.60
N GLY A 139 -16.66 2.16 -5.99
CA GLY A 139 -16.59 1.96 -4.54
C GLY A 139 -16.30 3.23 -3.75
N GLY A 140 -15.76 4.28 -4.38
CA GLY A 140 -15.18 5.40 -3.63
C GLY A 140 -13.89 4.99 -2.90
N CYS A 141 -13.15 4.01 -3.47
CA CYS A 141 -12.14 3.16 -2.83
C CYS A 141 -12.71 2.06 -1.90
#